data_AF-A0A2H1W6H1-F1
#
_entry.id   AF-A0A2H1W6H1-F1
#
_cell.length_a   1.000
_cell.length_b   1.000
_cell.length_c   1.000
_cell.angle_alpha   90.00
_cell.angle_beta   90.00
_cell.angle_gamma   90.00
#
_symmetry.space_group_name_H-M   'P 1'
#
loop_
_entity.id
_entity.type
_entity.pdbx_description
1 polymer ?
#
loop_
_entity_poly.entity_id
_entity_poly.type
_entity_poly.pdbx_seq_one_letter_code
_entity_poly.pdbx_strand_id
1 'polypeptide(L)'
;MHQKEPTWAEAKRQLGDQYFLDRLREFDKDNISDKTLKKVGTYTVKPDFDPEIVGTVSAAAKSLCLWVRAIEKYGKIYKIVKPKKERLEEALESLRMKQQILAEARAKLRELSEMIARLQREYDEKVAQKEELERRSRMLQLKLERAEALITGLSGEKERWEMTVERLDKEFDNLPGDCLIATGFVAYLGPFVSEYRESLMEDWFLEVCNESLPVTMDLSMKKFLLDDATLRDWNYMGLPDDNFSAENGIIVVRATRWPLAVDPQGQALIWISRLEEKNGIQVVDFGQPNYMKVMETCLSTGKPIIIQNVGEVLDPSIAPILEKAIVTIGTSKVIKFNDKMVSYHNDFHLYLTTKLGNPVYTPETLTKTTMVNFAVKEQGLTSQLLGIVVRKERPQLEQMKDTLVLSIAHNKKVLVDLENDLLRIMYESQVPLLENEELFITLQTSQRTSLEVKEALITSQVTEKEIDTARAAYVPVAVRASVLFFALNDLSRIDPMYQFSLDAYIDLFMYSIDRSPKAGELEDRINNLNEFHTYAVY
;
A
#
# COMPACT_ATOMS: atom_id res chain seq x y z
N MET A 1 -60.81 -107.40 0.95
CA MET A 1 -60.96 -108.62 0.12
C MET A 1 -61.55 -109.73 0.96
N HIS A 2 -62.77 -110.16 0.65
CA HIS A 2 -63.43 -111.28 1.31
C HIS A 2 -62.66 -112.59 1.07
N GLN A 3 -62.27 -113.27 2.15
CA GLN A 3 -61.76 -114.65 2.07
C GLN A 3 -62.93 -115.55 1.69
N LYS A 4 -63.05 -115.88 0.40
CA LYS A 4 -63.95 -116.94 -0.07
C LYS A 4 -63.22 -118.27 -0.01
N GLU A 5 -63.96 -119.34 0.28
CA GLU A 5 -63.39 -120.68 0.42
C GLU A 5 -62.79 -121.18 -0.90
N PRO A 6 -61.61 -121.85 -0.87
CA PRO A 6 -60.92 -122.32 -2.05
C PRO A 6 -61.54 -123.61 -2.59
N THR A 7 -62.78 -123.53 -3.08
CA THR A 7 -63.48 -124.63 -3.74
C THR A 7 -63.40 -124.49 -5.26
N TRP A 8 -63.34 -125.63 -5.96
CA TRP A 8 -63.26 -125.67 -7.43
C TRP A 8 -64.42 -124.94 -8.12
N ALA A 9 -65.62 -124.99 -7.53
CA ALA A 9 -66.79 -124.28 -8.02
C ALA A 9 -66.59 -122.75 -8.03
N GLU A 10 -65.97 -122.21 -6.98
CA GLU A 10 -65.72 -120.77 -6.84
C GLU A 10 -64.55 -120.32 -7.75
N ALA A 11 -63.52 -121.15 -7.93
CA ALA A 11 -62.44 -120.90 -8.89
C ALA A 11 -62.95 -120.83 -10.33
N LYS A 12 -63.84 -121.76 -10.72
CA LYS A 12 -64.46 -121.77 -12.06
C LYS A 12 -65.34 -120.53 -12.30
N ARG A 13 -66.05 -120.05 -11.27
CA ARG A 13 -66.84 -118.81 -11.33
C ARG A 13 -65.95 -117.58 -11.50
N GLN A 14 -64.83 -117.49 -10.79
CA GLN A 14 -63.93 -116.33 -10.90
C GLN A 14 -63.11 -116.31 -12.19
N LEU A 15 -62.72 -117.49 -12.71
CA LEU A 15 -62.05 -117.61 -14.00
C LEU A 15 -63.00 -117.39 -15.20
N GLY A 16 -64.30 -117.66 -15.03
CA GLY A 16 -65.34 -117.43 -16.04
C GLY A 16 -65.89 -115.99 -16.06
N ASP A 17 -65.40 -115.11 -15.19
CA ASP A 17 -65.80 -113.71 -15.15
C ASP A 17 -65.12 -112.92 -16.29
N GLN A 18 -65.91 -112.18 -17.07
CA GLN A 18 -65.45 -111.43 -18.23
C GLN A 18 -64.40 -110.36 -17.88
N TYR A 19 -64.37 -109.87 -16.63
CA TYR A 19 -63.44 -108.83 -16.17
C TYR A 19 -62.23 -109.36 -15.39
N PHE A 20 -61.97 -110.68 -15.41
CA PHE A 20 -60.89 -111.28 -14.62
C PHE A 20 -59.49 -110.76 -15.02
N LEU A 21 -59.22 -110.58 -16.32
CA LEU A 21 -57.93 -110.11 -16.82
C LEU A 21 -57.66 -108.63 -16.49
N ASP A 22 -58.69 -107.79 -16.55
CA ASP A 22 -58.57 -106.37 -16.19
C ASP A 22 -58.22 -106.23 -14.70
N ARG A 23 -58.85 -107.04 -13.84
CA ARG A 23 -58.52 -107.08 -12.41
C ARG A 23 -57.10 -107.56 -12.11
N LEU A 24 -56.49 -108.39 -12.95
CA LEU A 24 -55.09 -108.79 -12.81
C LEU A 24 -54.13 -107.68 -13.25
N ARG A 25 -54.50 -106.91 -14.29
CA ARG A 25 -53.71 -105.80 -14.81
C ARG A 25 -53.74 -104.58 -13.89
N GLU A 26 -54.91 -104.29 -13.33
CA GLU A 26 -55.15 -103.20 -12.38
C GLU A 26 -54.91 -103.61 -10.92
N PHE A 27 -54.38 -104.81 -10.69
CA PHE A 27 -54.10 -105.27 -9.34
C PHE A 27 -53.10 -104.33 -8.67
N ASP A 28 -53.48 -103.86 -7.48
CA ASP A 28 -52.67 -102.99 -6.64
C ASP A 28 -51.43 -103.75 -6.12
N LYS A 29 -50.38 -103.69 -6.94
CA LYS A 29 -49.07 -104.30 -6.67
C LYS A 29 -48.29 -103.59 -5.56
N ASP A 30 -48.69 -102.36 -5.21
CA ASP A 30 -48.00 -101.51 -4.23
C ASP A 30 -48.56 -101.70 -2.79
N ASN A 31 -49.76 -102.27 -2.65
CA ASN A 31 -50.46 -102.43 -1.35
C ASN A 31 -50.90 -103.88 -1.01
N ILE A 32 -50.00 -104.84 -1.18
CA ILE A 32 -50.28 -106.26 -0.90
C ILE A 32 -50.03 -106.56 0.58
N SER A 33 -51.02 -107.15 1.27
CA SER A 33 -50.86 -107.49 2.70
C SER A 33 -49.84 -108.62 2.93
N ASP A 34 -49.06 -108.52 4.02
CA ASP A 34 -48.00 -109.48 4.38
C ASP A 34 -48.57 -110.90 4.61
N LYS A 35 -49.82 -110.98 5.07
CA LYS A 35 -50.57 -112.24 5.24
C LYS A 35 -50.91 -112.89 3.89
N THR A 36 -51.19 -112.10 2.86
CA THR A 36 -51.47 -112.58 1.50
C THR A 36 -50.18 -112.99 0.79
N LEU A 37 -49.10 -112.21 0.88
CA LEU A 37 -47.78 -112.53 0.32
C LEU A 37 -47.21 -113.83 0.89
N LYS A 38 -47.31 -114.04 2.21
CA LYS A 38 -46.87 -115.30 2.86
C LYS A 38 -47.72 -116.50 2.42
N LYS A 39 -49.05 -116.33 2.32
CA LYS A 39 -49.94 -117.39 1.83
C LYS A 39 -49.63 -117.75 0.37
N VAL A 40 -49.48 -116.77 -0.51
CA VAL A 40 -49.10 -117.01 -1.92
C VAL A 40 -47.73 -117.68 -2.01
N GLY A 41 -46.77 -117.23 -1.20
CA GLY A 41 -45.43 -117.84 -1.06
C GLY A 41 -45.45 -119.34 -0.76
N THR A 42 -46.40 -119.83 0.05
CA THR A 42 -46.51 -121.28 0.33
C THR A 42 -46.94 -122.11 -0.88
N TYR A 43 -47.58 -121.51 -1.88
CA TYR A 43 -47.97 -122.18 -3.13
C TYR A 43 -46.92 -121.99 -4.23
N THR A 44 -46.26 -120.83 -4.32
CA THR A 44 -45.20 -120.55 -5.31
C THR A 44 -43.86 -121.25 -5.03
N VAL A 45 -43.69 -121.84 -3.84
CA VAL A 45 -42.49 -122.63 -3.47
C VAL A 45 -42.63 -124.12 -3.84
N LYS A 46 -43.85 -124.61 -4.13
CA LYS A 46 -44.06 -126.02 -4.50
C LYS A 46 -43.44 -126.32 -5.88
N PRO A 47 -42.75 -127.46 -6.06
CA PRO A 47 -42.14 -127.83 -7.35
C PRO A 47 -43.15 -127.91 -8.50
N ASP A 48 -44.39 -128.34 -8.19
CA ASP A 48 -45.46 -128.52 -9.18
C ASP A 48 -46.06 -127.18 -9.67
N PHE A 49 -45.72 -126.05 -9.03
CA PHE A 49 -46.21 -124.71 -9.36
C PHE A 49 -45.16 -123.87 -10.07
N ASP A 50 -44.43 -124.50 -11.01
CA ASP A 50 -43.49 -123.84 -11.91
C ASP A 50 -44.16 -123.51 -13.27
N PRO A 51 -43.98 -122.31 -13.84
CA PRO A 51 -44.55 -121.94 -15.13
C PRO A 51 -44.20 -122.90 -16.28
N GLU A 52 -43.02 -123.53 -16.27
CA GLU A 52 -42.61 -124.50 -17.29
C GLU A 52 -43.38 -125.82 -17.17
N ILE A 53 -43.61 -126.29 -15.95
CA ILE A 53 -44.33 -127.55 -15.67
C ILE A 53 -45.84 -127.37 -15.92
N VAL A 54 -46.44 -126.32 -15.36
CA VAL A 54 -47.87 -126.02 -15.53
C VAL A 54 -48.21 -125.70 -17.00
N GLY A 55 -47.25 -125.18 -17.77
CA GLY A 55 -47.39 -124.89 -19.19
C GLY A 55 -47.55 -126.10 -20.10
N THR A 56 -47.11 -127.29 -19.67
CA THR A 56 -47.33 -128.54 -20.44
C THR A 56 -48.80 -128.98 -20.48
N VAL A 57 -49.59 -128.58 -19.47
CA VAL A 57 -51.02 -128.91 -19.36
C VAL A 57 -51.91 -127.77 -19.89
N SER A 58 -51.51 -126.50 -19.72
CA SER A 58 -52.22 -125.34 -20.27
C SER A 58 -51.37 -124.08 -20.39
N ALA A 59 -51.34 -123.47 -21.58
CA ALA A 59 -50.65 -122.20 -21.84
C ALA A 59 -51.26 -121.00 -21.05
N ALA A 60 -52.58 -121.01 -20.82
CA ALA A 60 -53.24 -119.97 -20.04
C ALA A 60 -52.85 -120.06 -18.54
N ALA A 61 -52.68 -121.27 -18.01
CA ALA A 61 -52.24 -121.49 -16.63
C ALA A 61 -50.79 -121.05 -16.40
N LYS A 62 -49.89 -121.22 -17.39
CA LYS A 62 -48.51 -120.71 -17.36
C LYS A 62 -48.44 -119.19 -17.13
N SER A 63 -49.27 -118.43 -17.85
CA SER A 63 -49.29 -116.96 -17.80
C SER A 63 -49.75 -116.44 -16.42
N LEU A 64 -50.74 -117.11 -15.82
CA LEU A 64 -51.20 -116.78 -14.47
C LEU A 64 -50.16 -117.15 -13.39
N CYS A 65 -49.46 -118.27 -13.55
CA CYS A 65 -48.36 -118.65 -12.65
C CYS A 65 -47.22 -117.61 -12.65
N LEU A 66 -46.82 -117.12 -13.84
CA LEU A 66 -45.84 -116.05 -14.00
C LEU A 66 -46.27 -114.74 -13.33
N TRP A 67 -47.54 -114.35 -13.50
CA TRP A 67 -48.09 -113.14 -12.87
C TRP A 67 -48.00 -113.21 -11.34
N VAL A 68 -48.38 -114.34 -10.74
CA VAL A 68 -48.32 -114.52 -9.27
C VAL A 68 -46.89 -114.40 -8.75
N ARG A 69 -45.90 -115.02 -9.42
CA ARG A 69 -44.48 -114.91 -9.03
C ARG A 69 -43.92 -113.48 -9.20
N ALA A 70 -44.31 -112.77 -10.25
CA ALA A 70 -43.86 -111.39 -10.49
C ALA A 70 -44.40 -110.42 -9.42
N ILE A 71 -45.66 -110.58 -9.04
CA ILE A 71 -46.32 -109.81 -7.99
C ILE A 71 -45.68 -110.07 -6.61
N GLU A 72 -45.30 -111.31 -6.30
CA GLU A 72 -44.58 -111.64 -5.07
C GLU A 72 -43.21 -110.94 -4.99
N LYS A 73 -42.45 -110.95 -6.09
CA LYS A 73 -41.10 -110.36 -6.16
C LYS A 73 -41.14 -108.83 -6.05
N TYR A 74 -42.10 -108.19 -6.73
CA TYR A 74 -42.29 -106.73 -6.68
C TYR A 74 -42.66 -106.25 -5.26
N GLY A 75 -43.60 -106.93 -4.59
CA GLY A 75 -44.01 -106.59 -3.22
C GLY A 75 -42.88 -106.65 -2.19
N LYS A 76 -41.92 -107.57 -2.35
CA LYS A 76 -40.74 -107.67 -1.46
C LYS A 76 -39.76 -106.50 -1.65
N ILE A 77 -39.56 -106.03 -2.88
CA ILE A 77 -38.59 -104.96 -3.21
C ILE A 77 -39.15 -103.58 -2.86
N TYR A 78 -40.43 -103.34 -3.11
CA TYR A 78 -41.08 -102.05 -2.85
C TYR A 78 -40.96 -101.59 -1.39
N LYS A 79 -40.95 -102.54 -0.45
CA LYS A 79 -40.77 -102.31 1.00
C LYS A 79 -39.42 -101.68 1.38
N ILE A 80 -38.36 -101.94 0.62
CA ILE A 80 -37.01 -101.41 0.89
C ILE A 80 -36.86 -100.00 0.31
N VAL A 81 -37.54 -99.71 -0.79
CA VAL A 81 -37.40 -98.44 -1.55
C VAL A 81 -38.30 -97.35 -0.98
N LYS A 82 -39.48 -97.69 -0.48
CA LYS A 82 -40.46 -96.75 0.10
C LYS A 82 -39.85 -95.80 1.17
N PRO A 83 -39.20 -96.28 2.24
CA PRO A 83 -38.65 -95.39 3.28
C PRO A 83 -37.45 -94.53 2.79
N LYS A 84 -36.76 -94.96 1.72
CA LYS A 84 -35.68 -94.17 1.11
C LYS A 84 -36.21 -93.04 0.23
N LYS A 85 -37.33 -93.28 -0.47
CA LYS A 85 -38.03 -92.23 -1.23
C LYS A 85 -38.63 -91.17 -0.29
N GLU A 86 -39.28 -91.60 0.79
CA GLU A 86 -39.86 -90.68 1.78
C GLU A 86 -38.79 -89.76 2.42
N ARG A 87 -37.62 -90.31 2.82
CA ARG A 87 -36.51 -89.48 3.34
C ARG A 87 -35.90 -88.52 2.31
N LEU A 88 -35.85 -88.93 1.04
CA LEU A 88 -35.34 -88.07 -0.03
C LEU A 88 -36.29 -86.89 -0.25
N GLU A 89 -37.59 -87.15 -0.28
CA GLU A 89 -38.64 -86.13 -0.41
C GLU A 89 -38.54 -85.12 0.75
N GLU A 90 -38.49 -85.59 2.01
CA GLU A 90 -38.35 -84.72 3.20
C GLU A 90 -37.09 -83.84 3.16
N ALA A 91 -35.95 -84.41 2.75
CA ALA A 91 -34.70 -83.67 2.64
C ALA A 91 -34.73 -82.63 1.51
N LEU A 92 -35.37 -82.95 0.37
CA LEU A 92 -35.57 -82.04 -0.75
C LEU A 92 -36.52 -80.89 -0.40
N GLU A 93 -37.60 -81.18 0.35
CA GLU A 93 -38.54 -80.18 0.87
C GLU A 93 -37.83 -79.22 1.83
N SER A 94 -37.02 -79.75 2.75
CA SER A 94 -36.22 -78.96 3.69
C SER A 94 -35.17 -78.10 2.99
N LEU A 95 -34.51 -78.64 1.96
CA LEU A 95 -33.56 -77.92 1.12
C LEU A 95 -34.25 -76.76 0.39
N ARG A 96 -35.42 -77.00 -0.22
CA ARG A 96 -36.20 -75.96 -0.92
C ARG A 96 -36.59 -74.83 0.03
N MET A 97 -37.11 -75.15 1.22
CA MET A 97 -37.45 -74.13 2.21
C MET A 97 -36.23 -73.30 2.64
N LYS A 98 -35.09 -73.93 2.93
CA LYS A 98 -33.87 -73.19 3.30
C LYS A 98 -33.30 -72.36 2.16
N GLN A 99 -33.40 -72.84 0.91
CA GLN A 99 -32.99 -72.08 -0.27
C GLN A 99 -33.88 -70.85 -0.51
N GLN A 100 -35.19 -70.96 -0.27
CA GLN A 100 -36.11 -69.82 -0.33
C GLN A 100 -35.76 -68.76 0.72
N ILE A 101 -35.57 -69.16 1.98
CA ILE A 101 -35.19 -68.25 3.07
C ILE A 101 -33.86 -67.55 2.77
N LEU A 102 -32.87 -68.30 2.24
CA LEU A 102 -31.57 -67.73 1.87
C LEU A 102 -31.68 -66.77 0.67
N ALA A 103 -32.54 -67.06 -0.30
CA ALA A 103 -32.80 -66.18 -1.43
C ALA A 103 -33.46 -64.86 -0.97
N GLU A 104 -34.45 -64.93 -0.08
CA GLU A 104 -35.10 -63.76 0.53
C GLU A 104 -34.11 -62.92 1.34
N ALA A 105 -33.28 -63.55 2.17
CA ALA A 105 -32.26 -62.86 2.96
C ALA A 105 -31.21 -62.17 2.05
N ARG A 106 -30.77 -62.84 0.98
CA ARG A 106 -29.86 -62.24 -0.02
C ARG A 106 -30.51 -61.12 -0.83
N ALA A 107 -31.81 -61.18 -1.08
CA ALA A 107 -32.56 -60.10 -1.73
C ALA A 107 -32.61 -58.86 -0.83
N LYS A 108 -32.99 -59.02 0.44
CA LYS A 108 -33.00 -57.94 1.43
C LYS A 108 -31.61 -57.32 1.65
N LEU A 109 -30.57 -58.15 1.69
CA LEU A 109 -29.20 -57.66 1.86
C LEU A 109 -28.74 -56.85 0.65
N ARG A 110 -29.12 -57.24 -0.58
CA ARG A 110 -28.87 -56.45 -1.79
C ARG A 110 -29.59 -55.11 -1.75
N GLU A 111 -30.88 -55.11 -1.44
CA GLU A 111 -31.69 -53.90 -1.32
C GLU A 111 -31.12 -52.92 -0.28
N LEU A 112 -30.74 -53.43 0.90
CA LEU A 112 -30.07 -52.62 1.93
C LEU A 112 -28.71 -52.10 1.45
N SER A 113 -27.91 -52.92 0.76
CA SER A 113 -26.61 -52.48 0.24
C SER A 113 -26.73 -51.40 -0.83
N GLU A 114 -27.72 -51.50 -1.72
CA GLU A 114 -28.03 -50.46 -2.72
C GLU A 114 -28.56 -49.19 -2.05
N MET A 115 -29.40 -49.32 -1.02
CA MET A 115 -29.89 -48.19 -0.24
C MET A 115 -28.75 -47.48 0.50
N ILE A 116 -27.84 -48.22 1.13
CA ILE A 116 -26.65 -47.68 1.79
C ILE A 116 -25.75 -46.98 0.77
N ALA A 117 -25.49 -47.60 -0.39
CA ALA A 117 -24.65 -47.00 -1.42
C ALA A 117 -25.27 -45.73 -2.04
N ARG A 118 -26.60 -45.64 -2.09
CA ARG A 118 -27.31 -44.42 -2.48
C ARG A 118 -27.19 -43.33 -1.41
N LEU A 119 -27.49 -43.68 -0.15
CA LEU A 119 -27.40 -42.76 0.98
C LEU A 119 -25.96 -42.24 1.18
N GLN A 120 -24.95 -43.09 0.96
CA GLN A 120 -23.54 -42.68 1.03
C GLN A 120 -23.20 -41.64 -0.04
N ARG A 121 -23.64 -41.86 -1.29
CA ARG A 121 -23.46 -40.88 -2.36
C ARG A 121 -24.15 -39.55 -2.07
N GLU A 122 -25.39 -39.60 -1.60
CA GLU A 122 -26.14 -38.40 -1.19
C GLU A 122 -25.45 -37.69 -0.03
N TYR A 123 -24.93 -38.43 0.95
CA TYR A 123 -24.18 -37.88 2.06
C TYR A 123 -22.90 -37.17 1.59
N ASP A 124 -22.08 -37.84 0.77
CA ASP A 124 -20.82 -37.29 0.26
C ASP A 124 -21.07 -36.03 -0.59
N GLU A 125 -22.12 -36.03 -1.42
CA GLU A 125 -22.53 -34.86 -2.21
C GLU A 125 -22.97 -33.70 -1.31
N LYS A 126 -23.74 -33.98 -0.26
CA LYS A 126 -24.20 -32.96 0.70
C LYS A 126 -23.06 -32.41 1.56
N VAL A 127 -22.08 -33.24 1.92
CA VAL A 127 -20.87 -32.80 2.63
C VAL A 127 -20.03 -31.89 1.73
N ALA A 128 -19.81 -32.26 0.47
CA ALA A 128 -19.08 -31.41 -0.48
C ALA A 128 -19.79 -30.06 -0.71
N GLN A 129 -21.13 -30.07 -0.84
CA GLN A 129 -21.92 -28.84 -0.94
C GLN A 129 -21.79 -27.98 0.32
N LYS A 130 -21.82 -28.59 1.51
CA LYS A 130 -21.64 -27.90 2.79
C LYS A 130 -20.26 -27.24 2.87
N GLU A 131 -19.18 -27.96 2.57
CA GLU A 131 -17.82 -27.43 2.63
C GLU A 131 -17.60 -26.25 1.66
N GLU A 132 -18.13 -26.35 0.44
CA GLU A 132 -18.06 -25.27 -0.54
C GLU A 132 -18.87 -24.03 -0.09
N LEU A 133 -20.05 -24.24 0.49
CA LEU A 133 -20.85 -23.13 1.06
C LEU A 133 -20.15 -22.49 2.26
N GLU A 134 -19.55 -23.27 3.15
CA GLU A 134 -18.76 -22.75 4.29
C GLU A 134 -17.53 -21.98 3.81
N ARG A 135 -16.85 -22.44 2.75
CA ARG A 135 -15.74 -21.72 2.12
C ARG A 135 -16.20 -20.39 1.52
N ARG A 136 -17.32 -20.38 0.78
CA ARG A 136 -17.91 -19.15 0.22
C ARG A 136 -18.34 -18.18 1.30
N SER A 137 -18.97 -18.67 2.36
CA SER A 137 -19.40 -17.86 3.51
C SER A 137 -18.20 -17.16 4.16
N ARG A 138 -17.10 -17.89 4.42
CA ARG A 138 -15.87 -17.31 4.97
C ARG A 138 -15.27 -16.25 4.05
N MET A 139 -15.21 -16.50 2.74
CA MET A 139 -14.71 -15.50 1.80
C MET A 139 -15.61 -14.26 1.73
N LEU A 140 -16.93 -14.43 1.76
CA LEU A 140 -17.87 -13.30 1.76
C LEU A 140 -17.76 -12.48 3.04
N GLN A 141 -17.58 -13.13 4.20
CA GLN A 141 -17.39 -12.46 5.47
C GLN A 141 -16.11 -11.62 5.47
N LEU A 142 -14.99 -12.18 4.98
CA LEU A 142 -13.73 -11.43 4.83
C LEU A 142 -13.90 -10.25 3.87
N LYS A 143 -14.60 -10.44 2.74
CA LYS A 143 -14.90 -9.36 1.79
C LYS A 143 -15.77 -8.27 2.41
N LEU A 144 -16.73 -8.63 3.26
CA LEU A 144 -17.58 -7.68 3.99
C LEU A 144 -16.77 -6.85 4.99
N GLU A 145 -15.92 -7.50 5.80
CA GLU A 145 -15.05 -6.83 6.76
C GLU A 145 -14.08 -5.86 6.06
N ARG A 146 -13.48 -6.29 4.94
CA ARG A 146 -12.63 -5.42 4.11
C ARG A 146 -13.43 -4.25 3.52
N ALA A 147 -14.66 -4.49 3.05
CA ALA A 147 -15.52 -3.43 2.51
C ALA A 147 -15.86 -2.38 3.57
N GLU A 148 -16.23 -2.80 4.77
CA GLU A 148 -16.59 -1.91 5.88
C GLU A 148 -15.40 -1.05 6.31
N ALA A 149 -14.22 -1.66 6.44
CA ALA A 149 -12.99 -0.94 6.75
C ALA A 149 -12.58 0.03 5.62
N LEU A 150 -12.70 -0.38 4.35
CA LEU A 150 -12.43 0.49 3.20
C LEU A 150 -13.38 1.69 3.18
N ILE A 151 -14.68 1.49 3.39
CA ILE A 151 -15.68 2.57 3.41
C ILE A 151 -15.38 3.54 4.57
N THR A 152 -15.10 3.02 5.76
CA THR A 152 -14.87 3.85 6.95
C THR A 152 -13.52 4.58 6.89
N GLY A 153 -12.47 3.93 6.39
CA GLY A 153 -11.16 4.54 6.22
C GLY A 153 -11.14 5.57 5.09
N LEU A 154 -11.78 5.27 3.96
CA LEU A 154 -11.85 6.18 2.81
C LEU A 154 -12.88 7.29 2.98
N SER A 155 -13.88 7.18 3.87
CA SER A 155 -14.85 8.27 4.05
C SER A 155 -14.19 9.54 4.57
N GLY A 156 -13.28 9.42 5.54
CA GLY A 156 -12.53 10.56 6.07
C GLY A 156 -11.50 11.11 5.09
N GLU A 157 -10.90 10.25 4.26
CA GLU A 157 -9.99 10.69 3.18
C GLU A 157 -10.76 11.34 2.03
N LYS A 158 -11.95 10.85 1.70
CA LYS A 158 -12.84 11.44 0.69
C LYS A 158 -13.18 12.88 1.04
N GLU A 159 -13.64 13.16 2.26
CA GLU A 159 -13.93 14.54 2.69
C GLU A 159 -12.69 15.44 2.57
N ARG A 160 -11.52 14.92 2.93
CA ARG A 160 -10.25 15.66 2.80
C ARG A 160 -9.90 15.94 1.34
N TRP A 161 -10.06 14.97 0.46
CA TRP A 161 -9.82 15.14 -0.97
C TRP A 161 -10.82 16.10 -1.59
N GLU A 162 -12.11 16.03 -1.23
CA GLU A 162 -13.12 16.99 -1.66
C GLU A 162 -12.75 18.42 -1.24
N MET A 163 -12.35 18.62 0.03
CA MET A 163 -11.86 19.92 0.50
C MET A 163 -10.57 20.37 -0.21
N THR A 164 -9.67 19.43 -0.53
CA THR A 164 -8.41 19.72 -1.21
C THR A 164 -8.64 20.12 -2.66
N VAL A 165 -9.54 19.41 -3.36
CA VAL A 165 -9.96 19.75 -4.72
C VAL A 165 -10.64 21.12 -4.72
N GLU A 166 -11.58 21.38 -3.82
CA GLU A 166 -12.25 22.69 -3.73
C GLU A 166 -11.24 23.83 -3.46
N ARG A 167 -10.24 23.58 -2.60
CA ARG A 167 -9.16 24.54 -2.36
C ARG A 167 -8.31 24.77 -3.62
N LEU A 168 -7.88 23.70 -4.27
CA LEU A 168 -7.05 23.77 -5.48
C LEU A 168 -7.79 24.45 -6.63
N ASP A 169 -9.10 24.22 -6.79
CA ASP A 169 -9.93 24.90 -7.78
C ASP A 169 -9.95 26.42 -7.53
N LYS A 170 -10.13 26.85 -6.28
CA LYS A 170 -10.05 28.27 -5.90
C LYS A 170 -8.66 28.87 -6.14
N GLU A 171 -7.61 28.14 -5.77
CA GLU A 171 -6.23 28.55 -6.02
C GLU A 171 -5.93 28.63 -7.52
N PHE A 172 -6.49 27.73 -8.33
CA PHE A 172 -6.35 27.74 -9.78
C PHE A 172 -7.05 28.94 -10.42
N ASP A 173 -8.26 29.27 -9.94
CA ASP A 173 -8.99 30.45 -10.40
C ASP A 173 -8.24 31.76 -10.06
N ASN A 174 -7.61 31.83 -8.89
CA ASN A 174 -6.80 32.98 -8.43
C ASN A 174 -5.39 33.05 -9.05
N LEU A 175 -4.93 31.97 -9.65
CA LEU A 175 -3.55 31.82 -10.15
C LEU A 175 -3.13 32.96 -11.10
N PRO A 176 -3.95 33.46 -12.03
CA PRO A 176 -3.52 34.55 -12.92
C PRO A 176 -3.15 35.84 -12.15
N GLY A 177 -3.93 36.22 -11.14
CA GLY A 177 -3.64 37.38 -10.29
C GLY A 177 -2.42 37.14 -9.42
N ASP A 178 -2.33 35.97 -8.80
CA ASP A 178 -1.20 35.60 -7.94
C ASP A 178 0.12 35.58 -8.74
N CYS A 179 0.11 35.01 -9.96
CA CYS A 179 1.26 35.03 -10.87
C CYS A 179 1.63 36.43 -11.34
N LEU A 180 0.67 37.32 -11.58
CA LEU A 180 0.94 38.70 -12.00
C LEU A 180 1.70 39.45 -10.92
N ILE A 181 1.21 39.39 -9.68
CA ILE A 181 1.84 40.05 -8.53
C ILE A 181 3.21 39.43 -8.24
N ALA A 182 3.31 38.09 -8.25
CA ALA A 182 4.58 37.39 -8.04
C ALA A 182 5.63 37.71 -9.11
N THR A 183 5.22 37.86 -10.37
CA THR A 183 6.12 38.26 -11.46
C THR A 183 6.58 39.70 -11.29
N GLY A 184 5.68 40.62 -10.92
CA GLY A 184 6.03 41.99 -10.58
C GLY A 184 7.02 42.06 -9.42
N PHE A 185 6.82 41.23 -8.41
CA PHE A 185 7.70 41.11 -7.25
C PHE A 185 9.13 40.71 -7.66
N VAL A 186 9.29 39.62 -8.39
CA VAL A 186 10.62 39.14 -8.82
C VAL A 186 11.29 40.10 -9.81
N ALA A 187 10.51 40.80 -10.64
CA ALA A 187 11.04 41.71 -11.66
C ALA A 187 11.52 43.05 -11.10
N TYR A 188 10.78 43.63 -10.14
CA TYR A 188 10.95 45.04 -9.74
C TYR A 188 11.29 45.25 -8.27
N LEU A 189 10.91 44.34 -7.35
CA LEU A 189 11.02 44.61 -5.91
C LEU A 189 12.41 44.35 -5.31
N GLY A 190 13.32 43.71 -6.07
CA GLY A 190 14.68 43.37 -5.63
C GLY A 190 15.49 44.52 -4.99
N PRO A 191 15.54 45.72 -5.56
CA PRO A 191 16.30 46.85 -5.01
C PRO A 191 15.73 47.42 -3.71
N PHE A 192 14.43 47.25 -3.49
CA PHE A 192 13.71 47.99 -2.46
C PHE A 192 13.77 47.31 -1.11
N VAL A 193 13.50 48.10 -0.07
CA VAL A 193 13.44 47.72 1.33
C VAL A 193 12.05 47.18 1.70
N SER A 194 11.95 46.33 2.75
CA SER A 194 10.70 45.64 3.13
C SER A 194 9.47 46.54 3.23
N GLU A 195 9.53 47.64 3.99
CA GLU A 195 8.41 48.59 4.15
C GLU A 195 7.89 49.13 2.81
N TYR A 196 8.80 49.40 1.87
CA TYR A 196 8.42 49.89 0.55
C TYR A 196 7.89 48.76 -0.35
N ARG A 197 8.41 47.53 -0.18
CA ARG A 197 7.85 46.36 -0.86
C ARG A 197 6.42 46.10 -0.40
N GLU A 198 6.15 46.16 0.90
CA GLU A 198 4.82 45.98 1.49
C GLU A 198 3.85 47.03 0.96
N SER A 199 4.21 48.31 1.01
CA SER A 199 3.37 49.40 0.47
C SER A 199 3.09 49.23 -1.03
N LEU A 200 4.09 48.92 -1.85
CA LEU A 200 3.88 48.69 -3.29
C LEU A 200 3.02 47.45 -3.57
N MET A 201 3.21 46.40 -2.77
CA MET A 201 2.43 45.18 -2.87
C MET A 201 0.96 45.43 -2.53
N GLU A 202 0.68 46.22 -1.50
CA GLU A 202 -0.69 46.66 -1.16
C GLU A 202 -1.31 47.47 -2.31
N ASP A 203 -0.57 48.41 -2.89
CA ASP A 203 -1.04 49.19 -4.05
C ASP A 203 -1.33 48.30 -5.26
N TRP A 204 -0.42 47.37 -5.59
CA TRP A 204 -0.61 46.42 -6.70
C TRP A 204 -1.80 45.50 -6.44
N PHE A 205 -1.99 45.07 -5.21
CA PHE A 205 -3.11 44.23 -4.81
C PHE A 205 -4.44 44.96 -5.00
N LEU A 206 -4.52 46.23 -4.60
CA LEU A 206 -5.68 47.08 -4.81
C LEU A 206 -6.00 47.25 -6.29
N GLU A 207 -5.00 47.47 -7.15
CA GLU A 207 -5.22 47.62 -8.59
C GLU A 207 -5.69 46.33 -9.25
N VAL A 208 -5.14 45.17 -8.87
CA VAL A 208 -5.60 43.86 -9.35
C VAL A 208 -7.07 43.64 -8.95
N CYS A 209 -7.44 44.04 -7.73
CA CYS A 209 -8.83 43.97 -7.27
C CYS A 209 -9.76 44.94 -8.01
N ASN A 210 -9.31 46.16 -8.31
CA ASN A 210 -10.08 47.14 -9.09
C ASN A 210 -10.40 46.63 -10.50
N GLU A 211 -9.45 45.95 -11.12
CA GLU A 211 -9.60 45.30 -12.44
C GLU A 211 -10.40 43.99 -12.38
N SER A 212 -10.94 43.62 -11.20
CA SER A 212 -11.74 42.41 -10.98
C SER A 212 -11.02 41.11 -11.35
N LEU A 213 -9.69 41.08 -11.21
CA LEU A 213 -8.90 39.86 -11.40
C LEU A 213 -8.97 39.00 -10.12
N PRO A 214 -9.25 37.69 -10.23
CA PRO A 214 -9.19 36.78 -9.09
C PRO A 214 -7.77 36.74 -8.52
N VAL A 215 -7.66 36.91 -7.21
CA VAL A 215 -6.39 36.95 -6.49
C VAL A 215 -6.59 36.52 -5.04
N THR A 216 -5.57 35.88 -4.47
CA THR A 216 -5.59 35.44 -3.07
C THR A 216 -5.40 36.63 -2.12
N MET A 217 -6.39 36.91 -1.27
CA MET A 217 -6.41 38.09 -0.37
C MET A 217 -5.22 38.22 0.58
N ASP A 218 -4.68 37.09 1.06
CA ASP A 218 -3.51 37.06 1.95
C ASP A 218 -2.30 36.40 1.26
N LEU A 219 -2.02 36.79 0.01
CA LEU A 219 -0.94 36.21 -0.77
C LEU A 219 0.44 36.52 -0.14
N SER A 220 1.06 35.48 0.41
CA SER A 220 2.45 35.55 0.88
C SER A 220 3.40 35.04 -0.20
N MET A 221 4.28 35.91 -0.71
CA MET A 221 5.28 35.56 -1.72
C MET A 221 6.18 34.41 -1.29
N LYS A 222 6.54 34.39 0.00
CA LYS A 222 7.29 33.30 0.62
C LYS A 222 6.57 31.96 0.46
N LYS A 223 5.28 31.88 0.78
CA LYS A 223 4.51 30.62 0.68
C LYS A 223 4.21 30.22 -0.76
N PHE A 224 4.07 31.20 -1.65
CA PHE A 224 3.71 30.97 -3.05
C PHE A 224 4.89 30.51 -3.91
N LEU A 225 6.07 31.13 -3.74
CA LEU A 225 7.25 30.87 -4.60
C LEU A 225 8.30 29.94 -3.98
N LEU A 226 8.20 29.69 -2.67
CA LEU A 226 9.18 28.94 -1.90
C LEU A 226 8.51 27.90 -1.00
N ASP A 227 9.08 26.69 -0.98
CA ASP A 227 8.69 25.66 -0.05
C ASP A 227 9.51 25.75 1.25
N ASP A 228 8.89 25.35 2.36
CA ASP A 228 9.51 25.40 3.69
C ASP A 228 10.80 24.56 3.80
N ALA A 229 10.97 23.53 2.97
CA ALA A 229 12.16 22.69 2.97
C ALA A 229 13.35 23.40 2.32
N THR A 230 13.17 23.97 1.13
CA THR A 230 14.18 24.77 0.44
C THR A 230 14.62 25.97 1.27
N LEU A 231 13.68 26.66 1.94
CA LEU A 231 14.03 27.76 2.84
C LEU A 231 14.95 27.30 3.99
N ARG A 232 14.71 26.12 4.56
CA ARG A 232 15.57 25.57 5.62
C ARG A 232 16.98 25.27 5.10
N ASP A 233 17.07 24.71 3.90
CA ASP A 233 18.37 24.46 3.27
C ASP A 233 19.11 25.79 3.04
N TRP A 234 18.42 26.85 2.61
CA TRP A 234 19.02 28.18 2.47
C TRP A 234 19.49 28.75 3.82
N ASN A 235 18.69 28.62 4.87
CA ASN A 235 19.06 29.05 6.21
C ASN A 235 20.30 28.29 6.72
N TYR A 236 20.38 26.98 6.46
CA TYR A 236 21.56 26.17 6.78
C TYR A 236 22.80 26.61 5.97
N MET A 237 22.61 26.99 4.71
CA MET A 237 23.65 27.56 3.85
C MET A 237 24.05 28.99 4.28
N GLY A 238 23.38 29.58 5.27
CA GLY A 238 23.73 30.87 5.85
C GLY A 238 22.91 32.03 5.33
N LEU A 239 21.75 31.82 4.71
CA LEU A 239 20.76 32.89 4.56
C LEU A 239 20.15 33.22 5.94
N PRO A 240 19.98 34.50 6.32
CA PRO A 240 19.31 34.83 7.57
C PRO A 240 17.83 34.40 7.57
N ASP A 241 17.34 33.99 8.74
CA ASP A 241 15.95 33.53 8.95
C ASP A 241 14.97 34.70 9.13
N ASP A 242 15.00 35.65 8.19
CA ASP A 242 14.07 36.78 8.15
C ASP A 242 13.35 36.83 6.79
N ASN A 243 12.18 37.48 6.76
CA ASN A 243 11.35 37.52 5.54
C ASN A 243 12.05 38.27 4.40
N PHE A 244 12.79 39.33 4.69
CA PHE A 244 13.47 40.13 3.66
C PHE A 244 14.60 39.32 2.98
N SER A 245 15.37 38.57 3.77
CA SER A 245 16.39 37.65 3.26
C SER A 245 15.78 36.50 2.45
N ALA A 246 14.68 35.92 2.92
CA ALA A 246 13.96 34.88 2.17
C ALA A 246 13.45 35.38 0.81
N GLU A 247 12.86 36.58 0.78
CA GLU A 247 12.43 37.26 -0.43
C GLU A 247 13.60 37.54 -1.39
N ASN A 248 14.72 38.04 -0.88
CA ASN A 248 15.91 38.26 -1.68
C ASN A 248 16.43 36.96 -2.29
N GLY A 249 16.40 35.86 -1.52
CA GLY A 249 16.75 34.54 -1.99
C GLY A 249 15.85 34.07 -3.13
N ILE A 250 14.52 34.29 -3.02
CA ILE A 250 13.56 34.01 -4.09
C ILE A 250 13.92 34.78 -5.36
N ILE A 251 14.24 36.08 -5.25
CA ILE A 251 14.58 36.90 -6.41
C ILE A 251 15.88 36.40 -7.05
N VAL A 252 16.91 36.07 -6.26
CA VAL A 252 18.19 35.55 -6.78
C VAL A 252 18.02 34.25 -7.56
N VAL A 253 17.16 33.33 -7.07
CA VAL A 253 16.97 32.00 -7.69
C VAL A 253 15.95 32.02 -8.82
N ARG A 254 14.89 32.83 -8.73
CA ARG A 254 13.79 32.86 -9.70
C ARG A 254 13.93 33.91 -10.79
N ALA A 255 14.80 34.92 -10.61
CA ALA A 255 14.98 35.96 -11.62
C ALA A 255 15.52 35.39 -12.93
N THR A 256 14.98 35.89 -14.04
CA THR A 256 15.42 35.52 -15.39
C THR A 256 16.70 36.22 -15.81
N ARG A 257 16.97 37.43 -15.29
CA ARG A 257 18.21 38.17 -15.51
C ARG A 257 19.22 37.82 -14.42
N TRP A 258 20.50 38.03 -14.70
CA TRP A 258 21.55 37.73 -13.73
C TRP A 258 21.44 38.64 -12.50
N PRO A 259 21.47 38.08 -11.27
CA PRO A 259 21.35 38.85 -10.06
C PRO A 259 22.62 39.66 -9.78
N LEU A 260 22.41 40.93 -9.41
CA LEU A 260 23.42 41.86 -8.91
C LEU A 260 23.10 42.16 -7.45
N ALA A 261 23.76 41.46 -6.54
CA ALA A 261 23.57 41.60 -5.10
C ALA A 261 24.36 42.80 -4.56
N VAL A 262 23.64 43.79 -4.03
CA VAL A 262 24.20 44.88 -3.23
C VAL A 262 24.39 44.36 -1.82
N ASP A 263 25.62 43.97 -1.49
CA ASP A 263 25.96 43.19 -0.30
C ASP A 263 27.19 43.78 0.42
N PRO A 264 27.04 44.89 1.16
CA PRO A 264 28.15 45.53 1.86
C PRO A 264 28.77 44.64 2.94
N GLN A 265 27.97 43.75 3.54
CA GLN A 265 28.39 42.87 4.63
C GLN A 265 28.88 41.49 4.17
N GLY A 266 28.69 41.12 2.89
CA GLY A 266 29.18 39.84 2.34
C GLY A 266 28.27 38.64 2.61
N GLN A 267 27.02 38.86 3.04
CA GLN A 267 26.07 37.79 3.37
C GLN A 267 25.63 37.00 2.13
N ALA A 268 25.30 37.70 1.04
CA ALA A 268 24.88 37.10 -0.21
C ALA A 268 26.02 36.30 -0.84
N LEU A 269 27.25 36.82 -0.76
CA LEU A 269 28.44 36.12 -1.24
C LEU A 269 28.61 34.75 -0.54
N ILE A 270 28.51 34.71 0.79
CA ILE A 270 28.66 33.48 1.57
C ILE A 270 27.54 32.49 1.23
N TRP A 271 26.29 32.98 1.19
CA TRP A 271 25.12 32.14 0.91
C TRP A 271 25.15 31.54 -0.50
N ILE A 272 25.37 32.35 -1.55
CA ILE A 272 25.42 31.89 -2.95
C ILE A 272 26.59 30.92 -3.15
N SER A 273 27.74 31.16 -2.52
CA SER A 273 28.90 30.26 -2.60
C SER A 273 28.58 28.88 -2.03
N ARG A 274 27.81 28.79 -0.94
CA ARG A 274 27.39 27.52 -0.33
C ARG A 274 26.23 26.86 -1.09
N LEU A 275 25.31 27.66 -1.63
CA LEU A 275 24.20 27.18 -2.47
C LEU A 275 24.70 26.37 -3.67
N GLU A 276 25.71 26.91 -4.35
CA GLU A 276 26.28 26.36 -5.58
C GLU A 276 27.57 25.56 -5.35
N GLU A 277 27.90 25.24 -4.09
CA GLU A 277 29.13 24.52 -3.72
C GLU A 277 29.21 23.15 -4.41
N LYS A 278 28.08 22.43 -4.45
CA LYS A 278 27.96 21.12 -5.10
C LYS A 278 28.17 21.21 -6.63
N ASN A 279 27.87 22.36 -7.22
CA ASN A 279 27.99 22.62 -8.66
C ASN A 279 29.39 23.14 -9.04
N GLY A 280 30.29 23.34 -8.06
CA GLY A 280 31.68 23.72 -8.28
C GLY A 280 31.88 25.19 -8.60
N ILE A 281 31.15 26.07 -7.91
CA ILE A 281 31.19 27.52 -8.10
C ILE A 281 32.60 28.11 -8.06
N GLN A 282 32.85 29.07 -8.94
CA GLN A 282 34.11 29.82 -9.00
C GLN A 282 33.89 31.26 -8.55
N VAL A 283 34.75 31.78 -7.67
CA VAL A 283 34.71 33.17 -7.23
C VAL A 283 35.87 33.91 -7.87
N VAL A 284 35.57 34.97 -8.63
CA VAL A 284 36.56 35.77 -9.35
C VAL A 284 36.32 37.26 -9.11
N ASP A 285 37.33 38.08 -9.35
CA ASP A 285 37.27 39.53 -9.30
C ASP A 285 37.77 40.08 -10.65
N PHE A 286 37.22 41.20 -11.13
CA PHE A 286 37.68 41.86 -12.36
C PHE A 286 39.15 42.26 -12.29
N GLY A 287 39.69 42.50 -11.09
CA GLY A 287 41.11 42.79 -10.90
C GLY A 287 42.06 41.59 -11.16
N GLN A 288 41.55 40.36 -11.23
CA GLN A 288 42.37 39.17 -11.39
C GLN A 288 42.78 38.95 -12.86
N PRO A 289 44.08 38.76 -13.18
CA PRO A 289 44.55 38.67 -14.57
C PRO A 289 44.03 37.43 -15.32
N ASN A 290 43.54 36.41 -14.61
CA ASN A 290 43.04 35.16 -15.17
C ASN A 290 41.50 35.09 -15.25
N TYR A 291 40.75 36.13 -14.82
CA TYR A 291 39.29 36.04 -14.73
C TYR A 291 38.65 35.68 -16.08
N MET A 292 39.15 36.23 -17.21
CA MET A 292 38.62 35.95 -18.55
C MET A 292 38.73 34.46 -18.92
N LYS A 293 39.86 33.81 -18.57
CA LYS A 293 40.07 32.39 -18.86
C LYS A 293 39.19 31.49 -18.00
N VAL A 294 39.00 31.88 -16.73
CA VAL A 294 38.08 31.18 -15.82
C VAL A 294 36.65 31.30 -16.35
N MET A 295 36.25 32.49 -16.83
CA MET A 295 34.94 32.74 -17.43
C MET A 295 34.71 31.89 -18.69
N GLU A 296 35.68 31.87 -19.63
CA GLU A 296 35.63 31.00 -20.82
C GLU A 296 35.42 29.53 -20.44
N THR A 297 36.12 29.07 -19.40
CA THR A 297 36.02 27.69 -18.91
C THR A 297 34.64 27.42 -18.29
N CYS A 298 34.14 28.32 -17.45
CA CYS A 298 32.83 28.17 -16.81
C CYS A 298 31.68 28.18 -17.83
N LEU A 299 31.73 29.05 -18.84
CA LEU A 299 30.74 29.09 -19.94
C LEU A 299 30.67 27.76 -20.70
N SER A 300 31.82 27.15 -20.99
CA SER A 300 31.90 25.88 -21.72
C SER A 300 31.53 24.66 -20.89
N THR A 301 31.84 24.68 -19.59
CA THR A 301 31.62 23.55 -18.68
C THR A 301 30.29 23.62 -17.92
N GLY A 302 29.61 24.77 -17.95
CA GLY A 302 28.35 24.98 -17.21
C GLY A 302 28.53 25.24 -15.72
N LYS A 303 29.75 25.53 -15.25
CA LYS A 303 29.98 25.84 -13.83
C LYS A 303 29.47 27.24 -13.48
N PRO A 304 28.82 27.42 -12.33
CA PRO A 304 28.39 28.74 -11.88
C PRO A 304 29.60 29.60 -11.48
N ILE A 305 29.48 30.92 -11.63
CA ILE A 305 30.53 31.88 -11.30
C ILE A 305 29.99 33.10 -10.57
N ILE A 306 30.71 33.54 -9.53
CA ILE A 306 30.49 34.80 -8.83
C ILE A 306 31.58 35.78 -9.21
N ILE A 307 31.21 36.96 -9.67
CA ILE A 307 32.12 38.09 -9.78
C ILE A 307 31.91 38.99 -8.56
N GLN A 308 32.93 39.07 -7.70
CA GLN A 308 32.88 39.86 -6.47
C GLN A 308 33.41 41.29 -6.66
N ASN A 309 33.03 42.18 -5.73
CA ASN A 309 33.49 43.58 -5.65
C ASN A 309 33.24 44.38 -6.93
N VAL A 310 32.10 44.14 -7.56
CA VAL A 310 31.72 44.83 -8.79
C VAL A 310 31.53 46.33 -8.54
N GLY A 311 32.31 47.17 -9.21
CA GLY A 311 32.17 48.63 -9.16
C GLY A 311 30.96 49.13 -9.93
N GLU A 312 30.76 50.46 -9.97
CA GLU A 312 29.66 51.11 -10.71
C GLU A 312 29.81 50.94 -12.24
N VAL A 313 31.05 50.83 -12.72
CA VAL A 313 31.36 50.58 -14.12
C VAL A 313 31.72 49.10 -14.29
N LEU A 314 30.86 48.36 -15.00
CA LEU A 314 31.11 46.97 -15.36
C LEU A 314 32.12 46.86 -16.50
N ASP A 315 32.93 45.80 -16.50
CA ASP A 315 33.79 45.46 -17.63
C ASP A 315 32.93 45.16 -18.88
N PRO A 316 33.11 45.87 -20.00
CA PRO A 316 32.32 45.65 -21.22
C PRO A 316 32.42 44.22 -21.78
N SER A 317 33.48 43.48 -21.45
CA SER A 317 33.68 42.10 -21.90
C SER A 317 32.55 41.15 -21.48
N ILE A 318 31.87 41.42 -20.37
CA ILE A 318 30.76 40.59 -19.87
C ILE A 318 29.39 41.00 -20.44
N ALA A 319 29.29 42.13 -21.16
CA ALA A 319 28.02 42.62 -21.70
C ALA A 319 27.26 41.58 -22.57
N PRO A 320 27.91 40.80 -23.46
CA PRO A 320 27.23 39.74 -24.23
C PRO A 320 26.59 38.66 -23.35
N ILE A 321 27.20 38.38 -22.19
CA ILE A 321 26.72 37.39 -21.21
C ILE A 321 25.53 37.96 -20.46
N LEU A 322 25.59 39.24 -20.08
CA LEU A 322 24.48 39.92 -19.41
C LEU A 322 23.24 40.00 -20.30
N GLU A 323 23.43 40.27 -21.59
CA GLU A 323 22.36 40.31 -22.59
C GLU A 323 21.87 38.92 -23.01
N LYS A 324 22.54 37.86 -22.58
CA LYS A 324 22.31 36.48 -23.04
C LYS A 324 22.30 36.40 -24.57
N ALA A 325 23.28 37.04 -25.22
CA ALA A 325 23.47 37.07 -26.67
C ALA A 325 23.99 35.73 -27.24
N ILE A 326 23.23 34.67 -26.97
CA ILE A 326 23.55 33.29 -27.33
C ILE A 326 23.08 33.03 -28.76
N VAL A 327 23.98 32.51 -29.59
CA VAL A 327 23.71 32.15 -30.98
C VAL A 327 23.77 30.63 -31.12
N THR A 328 22.77 30.03 -31.73
CA THR A 328 22.78 28.60 -32.05
C THR A 328 23.44 28.39 -33.41
N ILE A 329 24.57 27.68 -33.45
CA ILE A 329 25.26 27.30 -34.68
C ILE A 329 25.19 25.77 -34.79
N GLY A 330 24.41 25.28 -35.75
CA GLY A 330 24.11 23.85 -35.87
C GLY A 330 23.32 23.35 -34.66
N THR A 331 23.86 22.38 -33.93
CA THR A 331 23.27 21.83 -32.69
C THR A 331 23.84 22.45 -31.41
N SER A 332 24.90 23.25 -31.51
CA SER A 332 25.61 23.81 -30.35
C SER A 332 25.23 25.27 -30.13
N LYS A 333 25.00 25.65 -28.87
CA LYS A 333 24.85 27.04 -28.46
C LYS A 333 26.24 27.63 -28.24
N VAL A 334 26.50 28.81 -28.81
CA VAL A 334 27.76 29.53 -28.64
C VAL A 334 27.48 30.99 -28.26
N ILE A 335 28.44 31.61 -27.58
CA ILE A 335 28.38 33.02 -27.20
C ILE A 335 29.67 33.71 -27.63
N LYS A 336 29.56 34.91 -28.19
CA LYS A 336 30.73 35.73 -28.52
C LYS A 336 31.27 36.35 -27.23
N PHE A 337 32.43 35.90 -26.77
CA PHE A 337 33.11 36.42 -25.59
C PHE A 337 34.55 36.77 -25.94
N ASN A 338 34.95 38.03 -25.70
CA ASN A 338 36.31 38.53 -25.96
C ASN A 338 36.85 38.19 -27.37
N ASP A 339 36.04 38.50 -28.40
CA ASP A 339 36.30 38.21 -29.82
C ASP A 339 36.49 36.73 -30.20
N LYS A 340 36.19 35.80 -29.29
CA LYS A 340 36.10 34.36 -29.56
C LYS A 340 34.67 33.87 -29.48
N MET A 341 34.36 32.83 -30.23
CA MET A 341 33.13 32.05 -30.05
C MET A 341 33.41 30.96 -29.02
N VAL A 342 32.74 31.04 -27.87
CA VAL A 342 32.85 30.05 -26.78
C VAL A 342 31.58 29.21 -26.76
N SER A 343 31.70 27.91 -26.54
CA SER A 343 30.54 27.03 -26.35
C SER A 343 29.78 27.44 -25.08
N TYR A 344 28.45 27.51 -25.16
CA TYR A 344 27.57 27.87 -24.05
C TYR A 344 26.85 26.64 -23.52
N HIS A 345 27.03 26.35 -22.24
CA HIS A 345 26.30 25.31 -21.52
C HIS A 345 25.02 25.89 -20.87
N ASN A 346 23.91 25.15 -20.88
CA ASN A 346 22.63 25.65 -20.36
C ASN A 346 22.64 25.84 -18.83
N ASP A 347 23.42 25.05 -18.11
CA ASP A 347 23.49 25.08 -16.64
C ASP A 347 24.39 26.20 -16.10
N PHE A 348 25.00 27.01 -16.97
CA PHE A 348 25.82 28.15 -16.56
C PHE A 348 24.99 29.22 -15.84
N HIS A 349 25.44 29.63 -14.66
CA HIS A 349 24.84 30.72 -13.89
C HIS A 349 25.89 31.77 -13.50
N LEU A 350 25.52 33.06 -13.64
CA LEU A 350 26.35 34.20 -13.27
C LEU A 350 25.71 34.96 -12.11
N TYR A 351 26.50 35.22 -11.07
CA TYR A 351 26.14 36.08 -9.94
C TYR A 351 27.13 37.24 -9.85
N LEU A 352 26.62 38.44 -9.59
CA LEU A 352 27.43 39.63 -9.38
C LEU A 352 27.22 40.12 -7.95
N THR A 353 28.29 40.46 -7.23
CA THR A 353 28.19 41.06 -5.89
C THR A 353 28.98 42.35 -5.79
N THR A 354 28.44 43.34 -5.07
CA THR A 354 29.12 44.60 -4.80
C THR A 354 29.09 44.91 -3.31
N LYS A 355 30.21 45.47 -2.80
CA LYS A 355 30.31 45.95 -1.42
C LYS A 355 29.88 47.40 -1.25
N LEU A 356 29.59 48.09 -2.34
CA LEU A 356 29.12 49.47 -2.31
C LEU A 356 27.71 49.49 -1.72
N GLY A 357 27.49 50.26 -0.64
CA GLY A 357 26.18 50.33 0.02
C GLY A 357 25.10 51.04 -0.79
N ASN A 358 25.48 52.02 -1.61
CA ASN A 358 24.57 52.75 -2.49
C ASN A 358 25.23 53.03 -3.85
N PRO A 359 25.42 52.00 -4.69
CA PRO A 359 26.09 52.15 -5.97
C PRO A 359 25.19 52.85 -7.00
N VAL A 360 25.77 53.74 -7.81
CA VAL A 360 25.08 54.40 -8.91
C VAL A 360 25.37 53.66 -10.21
N TYR A 361 24.49 52.74 -10.58
CA TYR A 361 24.56 52.04 -11.86
C TYR A 361 23.87 52.81 -12.99
N THR A 362 24.39 52.65 -14.21
CA THR A 362 23.73 53.20 -15.39
C THR A 362 22.39 52.49 -15.67
N PRO A 363 21.41 53.16 -16.31
CA PRO A 363 20.16 52.51 -16.71
C PRO A 363 20.40 51.28 -17.59
N GLU A 364 21.43 51.31 -18.43
CA GLU A 364 21.82 50.16 -19.26
C GLU A 364 22.16 48.93 -18.40
N THR A 365 22.98 49.08 -17.37
CA THR A 365 23.30 47.99 -16.43
C THR A 365 22.04 47.47 -15.73
N LEU A 366 21.20 48.36 -15.21
CA LEU A 366 19.97 48.00 -14.48
C LEU A 366 18.93 47.27 -15.36
N THR A 367 18.92 47.52 -16.67
CA THR A 367 18.05 46.76 -17.58
C THR A 367 18.54 45.32 -17.79
N LYS A 368 19.87 45.11 -17.80
CA LYS A 368 20.50 43.81 -18.09
C LYS A 368 20.63 42.90 -16.87
N THR A 369 20.66 43.45 -15.66
CA THR A 369 20.77 42.69 -14.40
C THR A 369 19.55 42.87 -13.51
N THR A 370 19.23 41.88 -12.68
CA THR A 370 18.25 42.05 -11.59
C THR A 370 18.99 42.49 -10.34
N MET A 371 18.85 43.76 -9.95
CA MET A 371 19.48 44.26 -8.72
C MET A 371 18.71 43.79 -7.49
N VAL A 372 19.44 43.26 -6.51
CA VAL A 372 18.87 42.74 -5.26
C VAL A 372 19.61 43.36 -4.08
N ASN A 373 18.86 43.96 -3.15
CA ASN A 373 19.44 44.62 -1.99
C ASN A 373 19.60 43.63 -0.83
N PHE A 374 20.84 43.26 -0.51
CA PHE A 374 21.21 42.42 0.64
C PHE A 374 21.78 43.24 1.81
N ALA A 375 21.66 44.57 1.78
CA ALA A 375 22.06 45.39 2.91
C ALA A 375 21.27 45.00 4.17
N VAL A 376 22.01 44.67 5.22
CA VAL A 376 21.41 44.23 6.48
C VAL A 376 20.57 45.38 7.07
N LYS A 377 19.31 45.08 7.41
CA LYS A 377 18.38 45.99 8.11
C LYS A 377 18.41 45.77 9.62
N GLU A 378 17.96 46.77 10.37
CA GLU A 378 17.84 46.70 11.83
C GLU A 378 16.99 45.53 12.33
N GLN A 379 15.84 45.29 11.68
CA GLN A 379 14.97 44.15 12.03
C GLN A 379 15.64 42.80 11.73
N GLY A 380 16.29 42.66 10.57
CA GLY A 380 17.01 41.44 10.19
C GLY A 380 18.17 41.14 11.13
N LEU A 381 18.97 42.16 11.45
CA LEU A 381 20.06 42.04 12.42
C LEU A 381 19.56 41.73 13.83
N THR A 382 18.46 42.35 14.26
CA THR A 382 17.83 42.06 15.56
C THR A 382 17.46 40.57 15.65
N SER A 383 16.84 40.00 14.62
CA SER A 383 16.50 38.57 14.58
C SER A 383 17.75 37.67 14.62
N GLN A 384 18.81 38.05 13.89
CA GLN A 384 20.08 37.33 13.90
C GLN A 384 20.76 37.37 15.27
N LEU A 385 20.86 38.55 15.89
CA LEU A 385 21.46 38.74 17.21
C LEU A 385 20.63 38.06 18.30
N LEU A 386 19.29 38.05 18.20
CA LEU A 386 18.42 37.31 19.11
C LEU A 386 18.74 35.82 19.09
N GLY A 387 18.92 35.23 17.91
CA GLY A 387 19.34 33.83 17.76
C GLY A 387 20.67 33.55 18.47
N ILE A 388 21.64 34.47 18.34
CA ILE A 388 22.96 34.35 18.98
C ILE A 388 22.85 34.42 20.51
N VAL A 389 22.09 35.38 21.05
CA VAL A 389 21.87 35.52 22.52
C VAL A 389 21.21 34.28 23.08
N VAL A 390 20.11 33.83 22.47
CA VAL A 390 19.34 32.67 22.94
C VAL A 390 20.21 31.41 22.90
N ARG A 391 20.98 31.21 21.83
CA ARG A 391 21.88 30.06 21.70
C ARG A 391 22.96 30.01 22.78
N LYS A 392 23.45 31.18 23.22
CA LYS A 392 24.47 31.30 24.28
C LYS A 392 23.88 31.20 25.69
N GLU A 393 22.80 31.91 25.98
CA GLU A 393 22.18 31.96 27.31
C GLU A 393 21.37 30.70 27.63
N ARG A 394 20.62 30.20 26.65
CA ARG A 394 19.73 29.04 26.80
C ARG A 394 19.88 28.08 25.61
N PRO A 395 21.03 27.41 25.48
CA PRO A 395 21.28 26.47 24.38
C PRO A 395 20.24 25.35 24.31
N GLN A 396 19.67 24.95 25.45
CA GLN A 396 18.61 23.95 25.52
C GLN A 396 17.34 24.39 24.79
N LEU A 397 16.94 25.68 24.89
CA LEU A 397 15.76 26.19 24.19
C LEU A 397 15.97 26.19 22.68
N GLU A 398 17.17 26.54 22.22
CA GLU A 398 17.50 26.54 20.79
C GLU A 398 17.52 25.10 20.23
N GLN A 399 18.13 24.16 20.96
CA GLN A 399 18.09 22.74 20.59
C GLN A 399 16.66 22.18 20.57
N MET A 400 15.82 22.56 21.54
CA MET A 400 14.41 22.19 21.56
C MET A 400 13.67 22.77 20.35
N LYS A 401 13.93 24.03 19.98
CA LYS A 401 13.36 24.66 18.78
C LYS A 401 13.77 23.93 17.51
N ASP A 402 15.06 23.67 17.32
CA ASP A 402 15.57 22.97 16.14
C ASP A 402 14.96 21.57 16.01
N THR A 403 14.90 20.83 17.11
CA THR A 403 14.30 19.49 17.15
C THR A 403 12.79 19.55 16.85
N LEU A 404 12.09 20.53 17.41
CA LEU A 404 10.66 20.73 17.18
C LEU A 404 10.36 21.05 15.71
N VAL A 405 11.13 21.96 15.13
CA VAL A 405 11.00 22.38 13.73
C VAL A 405 11.28 21.20 12.78
N LEU A 406 12.27 20.35 13.09
CA LEU A 406 12.53 19.11 12.36
C LEU A 406 11.39 18.10 12.51
N SER A 407 10.88 17.90 13.73
CA SER A 407 9.75 17.02 14.01
C SER A 407 8.50 17.44 13.24
N ILE A 408 8.15 18.74 13.24
CA ILE A 408 6.99 19.27 12.49
C ILE A 408 7.14 19.00 10.98
N ALA A 409 8.31 19.24 10.40
CA ALA A 409 8.52 18.97 8.97
C ALA A 409 8.47 17.48 8.65
N HIS A 410 9.09 16.63 9.48
CA HIS A 410 9.04 15.20 9.32
C HIS A 410 7.59 14.69 9.38
N ASN A 411 6.83 15.12 10.39
CA ASN A 411 5.42 14.78 10.58
C ASN A 411 4.55 15.23 9.40
N LYS A 412 4.72 16.48 8.92
CA LYS A 412 4.02 16.96 7.71
C LYS A 412 4.37 16.12 6.48
N LYS A 413 5.65 15.78 6.30
CA LYS A 413 6.10 14.94 5.20
C LYS A 413 5.51 13.53 5.26
N VAL A 414 5.49 12.90 6.43
CA VAL A 414 4.88 11.58 6.64
C VAL A 414 3.40 11.58 6.26
N LEU A 415 2.65 12.63 6.58
CA LEU A 415 1.24 12.74 6.16
C LEU A 415 1.09 12.77 4.64
N VAL A 416 1.92 13.56 3.94
CA VAL A 416 1.89 13.68 2.48
C VAL A 416 2.35 12.38 1.81
N ASP A 417 3.39 11.73 2.34
CA ASP A 417 3.90 10.47 1.81
C ASP A 417 2.87 9.34 1.96
N LEU A 418 2.20 9.24 3.11
CA LEU A 418 1.11 8.28 3.33
C LEU A 418 -0.07 8.50 2.38
N GLU A 419 -0.41 9.76 2.10
CA GLU A 419 -1.46 10.11 1.14
C GLU A 419 -1.07 9.73 -0.30
N ASN A 420 0.16 10.06 -0.70
CA ASN A 420 0.70 9.70 -2.02
C ASN A 420 0.78 8.19 -2.21
N ASP A 421 1.18 7.44 -1.17
CA ASP A 421 1.23 5.98 -1.21
C ASP A 421 -0.18 5.37 -1.36
N LEU A 422 -1.18 5.90 -0.64
CA LEU A 422 -2.58 5.48 -0.81
C LEU A 422 -3.09 5.75 -2.22
N LEU A 423 -2.87 6.96 -2.75
CA LEU A 423 -3.25 7.34 -4.11
C LEU A 423 -2.57 6.46 -5.15
N ARG A 424 -1.27 6.17 -4.98
CA ARG A 424 -0.50 5.28 -5.86
C ARG A 424 -1.10 3.89 -5.88
N ILE A 425 -1.34 3.27 -4.71
CA ILE A 425 -1.90 1.92 -4.62
C ILE A 425 -3.29 1.87 -5.26
N MET A 426 -4.15 2.86 -5.03
CA MET A 426 -5.47 2.91 -5.67
C MET A 426 -5.39 3.06 -7.19
N TYR A 427 -4.45 3.85 -7.70
CA TYR A 427 -4.26 4.08 -9.13
C TYR A 427 -3.64 2.88 -9.85
N GLU A 428 -2.63 2.25 -9.24
CA GLU A 428 -1.88 1.14 -9.83
C GLU A 428 -2.56 -0.23 -9.66
N SER A 429 -3.59 -0.33 -8.81
CA SER A 429 -4.26 -1.61 -8.52
C SER A 429 -4.95 -2.18 -9.77
N GLN A 430 -4.38 -3.28 -10.29
CA GLN A 430 -4.98 -4.08 -11.38
C GLN A 430 -6.04 -5.06 -10.88
N VAL A 431 -6.11 -5.27 -9.56
CA VAL A 431 -7.03 -6.19 -8.88
C VAL A 431 -8.20 -5.37 -8.29
N PRO A 432 -9.42 -5.93 -8.17
CA PRO A 432 -10.49 -5.27 -7.45
C PRO A 432 -10.05 -4.82 -6.05
N LEU A 433 -10.37 -3.59 -5.65
CA LEU A 433 -9.88 -2.98 -4.40
C LEU A 433 -10.14 -3.82 -3.15
N LEU A 434 -11.24 -4.57 -3.12
CA LEU A 434 -11.62 -5.49 -2.03
C LEU A 434 -10.68 -6.70 -1.88
N GLU A 435 -10.00 -7.08 -2.96
CA GLU A 435 -9.09 -8.21 -3.00
C GLU A 435 -7.62 -7.77 -2.82
N ASN A 436 -7.35 -6.46 -2.87
CA ASN A 436 -6.03 -5.89 -2.64
C ASN A 436 -5.74 -5.81 -1.13
N GLU A 437 -4.97 -6.78 -0.62
CA GLU A 437 -4.57 -6.85 0.79
C GLU A 437 -3.58 -5.74 1.19
N GLU A 438 -2.72 -5.30 0.26
CA GLU A 438 -1.79 -4.20 0.48
C GLU A 438 -2.53 -2.90 0.75
N LEU A 439 -3.58 -2.60 -0.02
CA LEU A 439 -4.42 -1.43 0.20
C LEU A 439 -5.04 -1.44 1.60
N PHE A 440 -5.55 -2.59 2.04
CA PHE A 440 -6.18 -2.72 3.36
C PHE A 440 -5.18 -2.46 4.50
N ILE A 441 -3.99 -3.06 4.42
CA ILE A 441 -2.94 -2.88 5.43
C ILE A 441 -2.49 -1.41 5.44
N THR A 442 -2.20 -0.84 4.28
CA THR A 442 -1.73 0.55 4.15
C THR A 442 -2.77 1.55 4.63
N LEU A 443 -4.07 1.30 4.39
CA LEU A 443 -5.16 2.14 4.90
C LEU A 443 -5.24 2.13 6.43
N GLN A 444 -5.15 0.95 7.06
CA GLN A 444 -5.17 0.84 8.52
C GLN A 444 -3.96 1.53 9.15
N THR A 445 -2.76 1.34 8.59
CA THR A 445 -1.55 2.02 9.08
C THR A 445 -1.64 3.52 8.86
N SER A 446 -2.09 3.97 7.69
CA SER A 446 -2.22 5.39 7.35
C SER A 446 -3.20 6.10 8.27
N GLN A 447 -4.37 5.51 8.55
CA GLN A 447 -5.36 6.11 9.45
C GLN A 447 -4.82 6.29 10.87
N ARG A 448 -4.18 5.25 11.41
CA ARG A 448 -3.58 5.30 12.75
C ARG A 448 -2.46 6.33 12.82
N THR A 449 -1.51 6.27 11.88
CA THR A 449 -0.38 7.20 11.85
C THR A 449 -0.85 8.64 11.61
N SER A 450 -1.88 8.87 10.79
CA SER A 450 -2.45 10.21 10.56
C SER A 450 -3.03 10.81 11.84
N LEU A 451 -3.73 10.03 12.66
CA LEU A 451 -4.25 10.49 13.95
C LEU A 451 -3.12 10.81 14.93
N GLU A 452 -2.16 9.91 15.08
CA GLU A 452 -0.99 10.10 15.96
C GLU A 452 -0.19 11.35 15.54
N VAL A 453 0.02 11.55 14.24
CA VAL A 453 0.74 12.72 13.71
C VAL A 453 -0.06 14.01 13.87
N LYS A 454 -1.39 14.00 13.71
CA LYS A 454 -2.24 15.18 13.95
C LYS A 454 -2.18 15.62 15.40
N GLU A 455 -2.27 14.69 16.35
CA GLU A 455 -2.12 15.00 17.78
C GLU A 455 -0.71 15.54 18.08
N ALA A 456 0.33 14.93 17.50
CA ALA A 456 1.70 15.41 17.64
C ALA A 456 1.93 16.81 17.04
N LEU A 457 1.25 17.15 15.93
CA LEU A 457 1.32 18.50 15.34
C LEU A 457 0.65 19.55 16.22
N ILE A 458 -0.49 19.22 16.84
CA ILE A 458 -1.18 20.13 17.77
C ILE A 458 -0.31 20.40 19.00
N THR A 459 0.28 19.36 19.60
CA THR A 459 1.19 19.55 20.74
C THR A 459 2.42 20.35 20.34
N SER A 460 2.99 20.08 19.15
CA SER A 460 4.13 20.82 18.62
C SER A 460 3.85 22.31 18.43
N GLN A 461 2.65 22.69 17.96
CA GLN A 461 2.25 24.10 17.81
C GLN A 461 2.14 24.83 19.16
N VAL A 462 1.66 24.15 20.21
CA VAL A 462 1.60 24.73 21.56
C VAL A 462 3.01 24.95 22.09
N THR A 463 3.88 23.95 21.97
CA THR A 463 5.29 24.05 22.38
C THR A 463 6.05 25.12 21.58
N GLU A 464 5.76 25.30 20.29
CA GLU A 464 6.37 26.35 19.45
C GLU A 464 6.06 27.74 20.02
N LYS A 465 4.80 28.00 20.39
CA LYS A 465 4.40 29.26 21.04
C LYS A 465 5.09 29.48 22.37
N GLU A 466 5.21 28.44 23.20
CA GLU A 466 5.94 28.52 24.47
C GLU A 466 7.43 28.83 24.27
N ILE A 467 8.06 28.23 23.26
CA ILE A 467 9.46 28.50 22.91
C ILE A 467 9.61 29.95 22.41
N ASP A 468 8.73 30.42 21.53
CA ASP A 468 8.81 31.78 21.00
C ASP A 468 8.55 32.85 22.07
N THR A 469 7.62 32.61 23.00
CA THR A 469 7.46 33.51 24.16
C THR A 469 8.70 33.53 25.05
N ALA A 470 9.38 32.40 25.26
CA ALA A 470 10.63 32.36 26.01
C ALA A 470 11.79 33.09 25.27
N ARG A 471 11.81 33.04 23.93
CA ARG A 471 12.78 33.78 23.10
C ARG A 471 12.49 35.28 23.11
N ALA A 472 11.22 35.67 23.08
CA ALA A 472 10.79 37.06 23.09
C ALA A 472 11.35 37.86 24.27
N ALA A 473 11.61 37.20 25.41
CA ALA A 473 12.19 37.83 26.58
C ALA A 473 13.60 38.42 26.34
N TYR A 474 14.37 37.90 25.38
CA TYR A 474 15.71 38.41 25.04
C TYR A 474 15.71 39.46 23.91
N VAL A 475 14.55 39.74 23.30
CA VAL A 475 14.42 40.75 22.23
C VAL A 475 15.02 42.11 22.62
N PRO A 476 14.83 42.64 23.85
CA PRO A 476 15.42 43.93 24.22
C PRO A 476 16.95 44.00 24.08
N VAL A 477 17.65 42.89 24.35
CA VAL A 477 19.12 42.81 24.19
C VAL A 477 19.51 42.87 22.72
N ALA A 478 18.80 42.13 21.88
CA ALA A 478 19.04 42.09 20.45
C ALA A 478 18.75 43.44 19.78
N VAL A 479 17.66 44.12 20.17
CA VAL A 479 17.32 45.47 19.69
C VAL A 479 18.41 46.46 20.09
N ARG A 480 18.85 46.44 21.34
CA ARG A 480 19.91 47.35 21.82
C ARG A 480 21.21 47.15 21.05
N ALA A 481 21.64 45.92 20.85
CA ALA A 481 22.83 45.60 20.06
C ALA A 481 22.66 46.02 18.59
N SER A 482 21.52 45.75 17.98
CA SER A 482 21.24 46.18 16.60
C SER A 482 21.38 47.71 16.45
N VAL A 483 20.77 48.50 17.35
CA VAL A 483 20.88 49.97 17.35
C VAL A 483 22.34 50.42 17.45
N LEU A 484 23.14 49.78 18.31
CA LEU A 484 24.56 50.12 18.47
C LEU A 484 25.37 49.82 17.20
N PHE A 485 25.11 48.71 16.52
CA PHE A 485 25.75 48.40 15.24
C PHE A 485 25.44 49.44 14.17
N PHE A 486 24.18 49.83 14.02
CA PHE A 486 23.80 50.84 13.01
C PHE A 486 24.37 52.22 13.36
N ALA A 487 24.47 52.57 14.65
CA ALA A 487 25.17 53.78 15.07
C ALA A 487 26.66 53.74 14.68
N LEU A 488 27.36 52.61 14.86
CA LEU A 488 28.74 52.43 14.40
C LEU A 488 28.86 52.49 12.87
N ASN A 489 27.92 51.87 12.15
CA ASN A 489 27.92 51.88 10.69
C ASN A 489 27.71 53.29 10.12
N ASP A 490 26.89 54.12 10.78
CA ASP A 490 26.67 55.50 10.39
C ASP A 490 27.88 56.42 10.66
N LEU A 491 28.83 56.04 11.51
CA LEU A 491 30.10 56.78 11.68
C LEU A 491 30.94 56.84 10.40
N SER A 492 30.78 55.85 9.51
CA SER A 492 31.43 55.85 8.20
C SER A 492 31.03 57.04 7.32
N ARG A 493 29.87 57.66 7.58
CA ARG A 493 29.41 58.88 6.90
C ARG A 493 30.19 60.13 7.32
N ILE A 494 30.80 60.10 8.50
CA ILE A 494 31.63 61.19 9.03
C ILE A 494 33.06 61.05 8.51
N ASP A 495 33.67 59.88 8.71
CA ASP A 495 35.00 59.57 8.19
C ASP A 495 35.03 58.14 7.59
N PRO A 496 35.48 57.97 6.34
CA PRO A 496 35.61 56.66 5.70
C PRO A 496 36.47 55.63 6.45
N MET A 497 37.34 56.05 7.38
CA MET A 497 38.14 55.14 8.21
C MET A 497 37.32 54.42 9.28
N TYR A 498 36.14 54.94 9.68
CA TYR A 498 35.24 54.28 10.63
C TYR A 498 34.37 53.22 9.95
N GLN A 499 35.02 52.21 9.37
CA GLN A 499 34.36 51.04 8.80
C GLN A 499 34.58 49.84 9.71
N PHE A 500 33.48 49.24 10.16
CA PHE A 500 33.49 48.06 11.03
C PHE A 500 32.82 46.90 10.29
N SER A 501 33.44 45.73 10.32
CA SER A 501 32.82 44.54 9.76
C SER A 501 31.72 44.01 10.70
N LEU A 502 30.66 43.47 10.10
CA LEU A 502 29.61 42.82 10.87
C LEU A 502 30.15 41.61 11.66
N ASP A 503 31.07 40.84 11.09
CA ASP A 503 31.70 39.71 11.75
C ASP A 503 32.44 40.12 13.04
N ALA A 504 33.24 41.20 12.99
CA ALA A 504 33.96 41.68 14.17
C ALA A 504 33.00 42.19 15.25
N TYR A 505 31.89 42.80 14.85
CA TYR A 505 30.83 43.22 15.78
C TYR A 505 30.12 42.02 16.43
N ILE A 506 29.82 40.98 15.64
CA ILE A 506 29.22 39.73 16.16
C ILE A 506 30.19 39.05 17.14
N ASP A 507 31.49 39.04 16.87
CA ASP A 507 32.50 38.52 17.79
C ASP A 507 32.55 39.32 19.11
N LEU A 508 32.48 40.65 19.02
CA LEU A 508 32.39 41.53 20.20
C LEU A 508 31.11 41.28 21.00
N PHE A 509 30.00 41.03 20.32
CA PHE A 509 28.73 40.72 20.95
C PHE A 509 28.78 39.37 21.68
N MET A 510 29.33 38.33 21.05
CA MET A 510 29.58 37.05 21.70
C MET A 510 30.49 37.18 22.92
N TYR A 511 31.55 37.97 22.81
CA TYR A 511 32.44 38.28 23.93
C TYR A 511 31.70 38.98 25.08
N SER A 512 30.79 39.90 24.75
CA SER A 512 29.98 40.64 25.74
C SER A 512 29.02 39.73 26.50
N ILE A 513 28.42 38.76 25.81
CA ILE A 513 27.55 37.75 26.43
C ILE A 513 28.36 36.89 27.42
N ASP A 514 29.54 36.42 27.01
CA ASP A 514 30.37 35.53 27.81
C ASP A 514 30.99 36.23 29.05
N ARG A 515 31.28 37.53 28.98
CA ARG A 515 31.97 38.30 30.05
C ARG A 515 31.06 39.09 30.97
N SER A 516 29.83 39.36 30.57
CA SER A 516 28.88 40.13 31.37
C SER A 516 28.52 39.43 32.70
N PRO A 517 28.23 40.20 33.77
CA PRO A 517 27.82 39.62 35.06
C PRO A 517 26.56 38.77 34.96
N LYS A 518 26.62 37.52 35.43
CA LYS A 518 25.46 36.62 35.48
C LYS A 518 24.53 37.04 36.62
N ALA A 519 23.23 36.99 36.37
CA ALA A 519 22.17 37.26 37.35
C ALA A 519 21.17 36.10 37.38
N GLY A 520 20.50 35.91 38.53
CA GLY A 520 19.48 34.88 38.71
C GLY A 520 18.13 35.27 38.11
N GLU A 521 17.78 36.56 38.16
CA GLU A 521 16.59 37.09 37.50
C GLU A 521 16.90 37.52 36.06
N LEU A 522 15.93 37.29 35.17
CA LEU A 522 16.10 37.53 33.75
C LEU A 522 16.23 39.02 33.43
N GLU A 523 15.45 39.88 34.10
CA GLU A 523 15.49 41.34 33.90
C GLU A 523 16.86 41.91 34.27
N ASP A 524 17.40 41.50 35.43
CA ASP A 524 18.75 41.87 35.84
C ASP A 524 19.82 41.37 34.86
N ARG A 525 19.67 40.15 34.33
CA ARG A 525 20.59 39.60 33.32
C ARG A 525 20.55 40.43 32.04
N ILE A 526 19.37 40.83 31.58
CA ILE A 526 19.17 41.68 30.39
C ILE A 526 19.84 43.05 30.59
N ASN A 527 19.67 43.67 31.76
CA ASN A 527 20.30 44.95 32.08
C ASN A 527 21.83 44.83 32.09
N ASN A 528 22.37 43.81 32.75
CA ASN A 528 23.82 43.56 32.78
C ASN A 528 24.40 43.31 31.38
N LEU A 529 23.69 42.57 30.52
CA LEU A 529 24.08 42.34 29.12
C LEU A 529 24.10 43.66 28.34
N ASN A 530 23.06 44.47 28.46
CA ASN A 530 22.94 45.75 27.77
C ASN A 530 24.00 46.76 28.22
N GLU A 531 24.24 46.89 29.53
CA GLU A 531 25.25 47.79 30.08
C GLU A 531 26.65 47.37 29.66
N PHE A 532 27.00 46.09 29.84
CA PHE A 532 28.32 45.58 29.48
C PHE A 532 28.57 45.70 27.98
N HIS A 533 27.59 45.34 27.14
CA HIS A 533 27.75 45.44 25.70
C HIS A 533 27.85 46.90 25.24
N THR A 534 27.04 47.80 25.82
CA THR A 534 27.16 49.24 25.54
C THR A 534 28.55 49.76 25.91
N TYR A 535 29.11 49.32 27.04
CA TYR A 535 30.46 49.67 27.46
C TYR A 535 31.56 49.05 26.57
N ALA A 536 31.36 47.83 26.07
CA ALA A 536 32.33 47.17 25.21
C ALA A 536 32.36 47.75 23.78
N VAL A 537 31.24 48.33 23.34
CA VAL A 537 31.12 49.03 22.06
C VAL A 537 31.72 50.45 22.11
N TYR A 538 31.61 51.12 23.26
CA TYR A 538 32.21 52.43 23.52
C TYR A 538 33.72 52.33 23.77
#